data_AF-A0A286CK99-F1
#
_entry.id   AF-A0A286CK99-F1
#
_cell.length_a   1.000
_cell.length_b   1.000
_cell.length_c   1.000
_cell.angle_alpha   90.00
_cell.angle_beta   90.00
_cell.angle_gamma   90.00
#
_symmetry.space_group_name_H-M   'P 1'
#
loop_
_entity.id
_entity.type
_entity.pdbx_description
1 polymer ?
#
loop_
_entity_poly.entity_id
_entity_poly.type
_entity_poly.pdbx_seq_one_letter_code
_entity_poly.pdbx_strand_id
1 'polypeptide(L)'
;MTSTKARTTALITPIEQAAQDEARALAREGRTAKAIRRLRKDSGLGLSAAPVAVDLLTQGHALPTTYGEALETLRALDAPLVVEMADLLGSGDRDSAIKLLRERTDIDLAGGYHLAMELSGQFDGR
;
A
#
# COMPACT_ATOMS: atom_id res chain seq x y z
N MET A 1 -18.60 5.40 -5.16
CA MET A 1 -18.29 4.25 -4.28
C MET A 1 -16.83 3.91 -4.46
N THR A 2 -16.00 4.12 -3.45
CA THR A 2 -14.59 3.73 -3.50
C THR A 2 -14.50 2.21 -3.42
N SER A 3 -13.84 1.56 -4.39
CA SER A 3 -13.59 0.12 -4.33
C SER A 3 -12.77 -0.20 -3.08
N THR A 4 -13.20 -1.19 -2.30
CA THR A 4 -12.49 -1.67 -1.09
C THR A 4 -11.01 -1.94 -1.41
N LYS A 5 -10.73 -2.54 -2.57
CA LYS A 5 -9.37 -2.79 -3.06
C LYS A 5 -8.55 -1.53 -3.26
N ALA A 6 -9.13 -0.51 -3.92
CA ALA A 6 -8.45 0.76 -4.16
C ALA A 6 -8.10 1.47 -2.85
N ARG A 7 -8.99 1.39 -1.86
CA ARG A 7 -8.71 1.91 -0.50
C ARG A 7 -7.60 1.11 0.18
N THR A 8 -7.65 -0.22 0.16
CA THR A 8 -6.60 -1.06 0.73
C THR A 8 -5.25 -0.76 0.08
N THR A 9 -5.17 -0.79 -1.26
CA THR A 9 -3.93 -0.46 -1.98
C THR A 9 -3.39 0.92 -1.63
N ALA A 10 -4.24 1.95 -1.53
CA ALA A 10 -3.80 3.27 -1.09
C ALA A 10 -3.18 3.25 0.32
N LEU A 11 -3.75 2.47 1.23
CA LEU A 11 -3.29 2.36 2.63
C LEU A 11 -2.06 1.46 2.82
N ILE A 12 -1.71 0.62 1.85
CA ILE A 12 -0.56 -0.30 1.94
C ILE A 12 0.55 0.02 0.92
N THR A 13 0.45 1.14 0.19
CA THR A 13 1.50 1.59 -0.73
C THR A 13 2.36 2.64 -0.03
N PRO A 14 3.66 2.38 0.22
CA PRO A 14 4.54 3.39 0.79
C PRO A 14 4.70 4.61 -0.11
N ILE A 15 4.60 5.80 0.46
CA ILE A 15 4.78 7.08 -0.21
C ILE A 15 5.57 8.00 0.72
N GLU A 16 6.63 8.62 0.20
CA GLU A 16 7.45 9.56 0.98
C GLU A 16 6.64 10.68 1.63
N GLN A 17 7.00 11.06 2.86
CA GLN A 17 6.29 12.09 3.62
C GLN A 17 6.19 13.42 2.86
N ALA A 18 7.28 13.86 2.22
CA ALA A 18 7.30 15.08 1.43
C ALA A 18 6.30 15.04 0.25
N ALA A 19 6.10 13.86 -0.35
CA ALA A 19 5.11 13.67 -1.41
C ALA A 19 3.68 13.76 -0.88
N GLN A 20 3.42 13.19 0.29
CA GLN A 20 2.13 13.29 0.96
C GLN A 20 1.80 14.74 1.32
N ASP A 21 2.75 15.48 1.88
CA ASP A 21 2.58 16.88 2.29
C ASP A 21 2.31 17.79 1.08
N GLU A 22 3.09 17.63 0.00
CA GLU A 22 2.89 18.38 -1.24
C GLU A 22 1.53 18.04 -1.89
N ALA A 23 1.15 16.77 -1.95
CA ALA A 23 -0.14 16.36 -2.47
C ALA A 23 -1.30 16.92 -1.64
N ARG A 24 -1.17 16.95 -0.32
CA ARG A 24 -2.17 17.53 0.59
C ARG A 24 -2.30 19.05 0.37
N ALA A 25 -1.19 19.76 0.18
CA ALA A 25 -1.21 21.19 -0.17
C ALA A 25 -1.90 21.44 -1.52
N LEU A 26 -1.52 20.68 -2.56
CA LEU A 26 -2.13 20.76 -3.89
C LEU A 26 -3.64 20.47 -3.85
N ALA A 27 -4.08 19.48 -3.05
CA ALA A 27 -5.49 19.16 -2.90
C ALA A 27 -6.28 20.29 -2.23
N ARG A 28 -5.72 20.93 -1.19
CA ARG A 28 -6.34 22.10 -0.53
C ARG A 28 -6.49 23.30 -1.47
N GLU A 29 -5.57 23.47 -2.43
CA GLU A 29 -5.65 24.48 -3.49
C GLU A 29 -6.65 24.12 -4.62
N GLY A 30 -7.38 22.99 -4.51
CA GLY A 30 -8.27 22.51 -5.56
C GLY A 30 -7.55 21.88 -6.76
N ARG A 31 -6.24 21.63 -6.67
CA ARG A 31 -5.39 21.10 -7.76
C ARG A 31 -5.31 19.57 -7.71
N THR A 32 -6.44 18.88 -7.60
CA THR A 32 -6.55 17.42 -7.39
C THR A 32 -5.75 16.60 -8.41
N ALA A 33 -5.82 16.95 -9.69
CA ALA A 33 -5.06 16.22 -10.72
C ALA A 33 -3.54 16.30 -10.54
N LYS A 34 -3.03 17.42 -9.99
CA LYS A 34 -1.60 17.56 -9.65
C LYS A 34 -1.26 16.78 -8.38
N ALA A 35 -2.12 16.78 -7.37
CA ALA A 35 -1.96 15.97 -6.16
C ALA A 35 -1.87 14.47 -6.49
N ILE A 36 -2.77 13.96 -7.33
CA ILE A 36 -2.76 12.56 -7.81
C ILE A 36 -1.45 12.25 -8.52
N ARG A 37 -1.01 13.11 -9.45
CA ARG A 37 0.28 12.92 -10.13
C ARG A 37 1.46 12.92 -9.16
N ARG A 38 1.40 13.76 -8.12
CA ARG A 38 2.48 13.87 -7.13
C ARG A 38 2.61 12.60 -6.30
N LEU A 39 1.50 12.03 -5.84
CA LEU A 39 1.52 10.77 -5.08
C LEU A 39 1.97 9.59 -5.92
N ARG A 40 1.64 9.56 -7.22
CA ARG A 40 2.05 8.48 -8.11
C ARG A 40 3.53 8.53 -8.48
N LYS A 41 4.10 9.72 -8.57
CA LYS A 41 5.49 9.91 -8.96
C LYS A 41 6.41 9.18 -7.97
N ASP A 42 7.27 8.32 -8.50
CA ASP A 42 8.27 7.55 -7.75
C ASP A 42 7.67 6.63 -6.66
N SER A 43 6.41 6.23 -6.82
CA SER A 43 5.70 5.28 -5.95
C SER A 43 5.13 4.09 -6.73
N GLY A 44 4.67 3.05 -6.03
CA GLY A 44 3.89 1.93 -6.60
C GLY A 44 2.40 2.23 -6.80
N LEU A 45 1.95 3.49 -6.63
CA LEU A 45 0.53 3.82 -6.56
C LEU A 45 -0.15 3.80 -7.95
N GLY A 46 -1.10 2.88 -8.12
CA GLY A 46 -1.88 2.72 -9.34
C GLY A 46 -2.90 3.84 -9.59
N LEU A 47 -3.42 3.92 -10.83
CA LEU A 47 -4.41 4.93 -11.24
C LEU A 47 -5.72 4.85 -10.46
N SER A 48 -6.16 3.66 -10.07
CA SER A 48 -7.40 3.43 -9.31
C SER A 48 -7.26 3.84 -7.84
N ALA A 49 -6.09 3.61 -7.25
CA ALA A 49 -5.82 3.91 -5.83
C ALA A 49 -5.39 5.36 -5.59
N ALA A 50 -4.78 6.02 -6.57
CA ALA A 50 -4.23 7.35 -6.38
C ALA A 50 -5.25 8.45 -6.00
N PRO A 51 -6.46 8.52 -6.61
CA PRO A 51 -7.50 9.43 -6.14
C PRO A 51 -7.89 9.15 -4.68
N VAL A 52 -8.00 7.87 -4.31
CA VAL A 52 -8.36 7.45 -2.95
C VAL A 52 -7.29 7.85 -1.93
N ALA A 53 -6.02 7.75 -2.31
CA ALA A 53 -4.90 8.21 -1.48
C ALA A 53 -4.96 9.72 -1.22
N VAL A 54 -5.31 10.53 -2.23
CA VAL A 54 -5.53 11.98 -2.04
C VAL A 54 -6.72 12.23 -1.11
N ASP A 55 -7.84 11.52 -1.30
CA ASP A 55 -9.01 11.64 -0.43
C ASP A 55 -8.67 11.29 1.03
N LEU A 56 -7.91 10.22 1.26
CA LEU A 56 -7.41 9.84 2.59
C LEU A 56 -6.56 10.94 3.23
N LEU A 57 -5.62 11.53 2.48
CA LEU A 57 -4.76 12.60 2.98
C LEU A 57 -5.54 13.88 3.32
N THR A 58 -6.60 14.19 2.56
CA THR A 58 -7.48 15.35 2.84
C THR A 58 -8.41 15.11 4.03
N GLN A 59 -8.76 13.86 4.31
CA GLN A 59 -9.48 13.42 5.52
C GLN A 59 -8.58 13.37 6.77
N GLY A 60 -7.28 13.67 6.65
CA GLY A 60 -6.34 13.70 7.77
C GLY A 60 -5.68 12.36 8.06
N HIS A 61 -5.89 11.33 7.23
CA HIS A 61 -5.11 10.10 7.33
C HIS A 61 -3.66 10.35 6.89
N ALA A 62 -2.74 9.56 7.44
CA ALA A 62 -1.39 9.38 6.93
C ALA A 62 -1.33 8.11 6.09
N LEU A 63 -0.51 8.11 5.04
CA LEU A 63 -0.18 6.92 4.27
C LEU A 63 1.17 6.37 4.77
N PRO A 64 1.44 5.07 4.64
CA PRO A 64 2.71 4.51 5.08
C PRO A 64 3.87 5.16 4.32
N THR A 65 5.01 5.28 4.97
CA THR A 65 6.28 5.75 4.39
C THR A 65 7.27 4.60 4.21
N THR A 66 7.03 3.46 4.86
CA THR A 66 7.85 2.25 4.78
C THR A 66 7.00 1.00 4.54
N TYR A 67 7.63 -0.09 4.06
CA TYR A 67 6.94 -1.38 3.91
C TYR A 67 6.58 -2.04 5.25
N GLY A 68 7.33 -1.78 6.33
CA GLY A 68 6.95 -2.20 7.68
C GLY A 68 5.63 -1.54 8.14
N GLU A 69 5.48 -0.23 7.96
CA GLU A 69 4.22 0.48 8.24
C GLU A 69 3.06 -0.01 7.35
N ALA A 70 3.34 -0.29 6.08
CA ALA A 70 2.36 -0.85 5.16
C ALA A 70 1.92 -2.26 5.58
N LEU A 71 2.83 -3.10 6.08
CA LEU A 71 2.53 -4.45 6.56
C LEU A 71 1.68 -4.41 7.85
N GLU A 72 1.99 -3.52 8.79
CA GLU A 72 1.16 -3.29 9.99
C GLU A 72 -0.26 -2.83 9.60
N THR A 73 -0.34 -1.94 8.61
CA THR A 73 -1.64 -1.49 8.08
C THR A 73 -2.40 -2.64 7.42
N LEU A 74 -1.72 -3.49 6.64
CA LEU A 74 -2.32 -4.67 6.02
C LEU A 74 -2.85 -5.64 7.08
N ARG A 75 -2.09 -5.90 8.15
CA ARG A 75 -2.53 -6.73 9.30
C ARG A 75 -3.80 -6.20 9.94
N ALA A 76 -3.87 -4.88 10.15
CA ALA A 76 -5.05 -4.25 10.74
C ALA A 76 -6.29 -4.33 9.82
N LEU A 77 -6.10 -4.33 8.50
CA LEU A 77 -7.19 -4.37 7.52
C LEU A 77 -7.66 -5.79 7.17
N ASP A 78 -6.74 -6.75 7.04
CA ASP A 78 -7.01 -8.13 6.63
C ASP A 78 -5.98 -9.10 7.27
N ALA A 79 -6.12 -9.33 8.58
CA ALA A 79 -5.28 -10.28 9.31
C ALA A 79 -5.30 -11.71 8.71
N PRO A 80 -6.45 -12.27 8.28
CA PRO A 80 -6.48 -13.57 7.61
C PRO A 80 -5.60 -13.65 6.36
N LEU A 81 -5.61 -12.62 5.51
CA LEU A 81 -4.73 -12.55 4.34
C LEU A 81 -3.24 -12.61 4.75
N VAL A 82 -2.85 -11.89 5.81
CA VAL A 82 -1.45 -11.91 6.26
C VAL A 82 -1.04 -13.28 6.80
N VAL A 83 -1.95 -13.98 7.50
CA VAL A 83 -1.71 -15.36 7.95
C VAL A 83 -1.53 -16.31 6.77
N GLU A 84 -2.41 -16.23 5.77
CA GLU A 84 -2.31 -17.08 4.57
C GLU A 84 -1.02 -16.81 3.78
N MET A 85 -0.63 -15.54 3.64
CA MET A 85 0.67 -15.18 3.06
C MET A 85 1.85 -15.75 3.86
N ALA A 86 1.79 -15.67 5.20
CA ALA A 86 2.81 -16.19 6.09
C ALA A 86 2.98 -17.71 5.94
N ASP A 87 1.88 -18.46 5.83
CA ASP A 87 1.91 -19.91 5.61
C ASP A 87 2.58 -20.27 4.28
N LEU A 88 2.21 -19.58 3.19
CA LEU A 88 2.84 -19.75 1.87
C LEU A 88 4.33 -19.46 1.92
N LEU A 89 4.73 -18.34 2.53
CA LEU A 89 6.13 -17.97 2.68
C LEU A 89 6.91 -18.98 3.54
N GLY A 90 6.31 -19.50 4.61
CA GLY A 90 6.90 -20.53 5.47
C GLY A 90 7.16 -21.85 4.73
N SER A 91 6.37 -22.16 3.70
CA SER A 91 6.61 -23.30 2.79
C SER A 91 7.56 -23.00 1.63
N GLY A 92 8.08 -21.77 1.52
CA GLY A 92 8.94 -21.32 0.43
C GLY A 92 8.20 -20.89 -0.85
N ASP A 93 6.86 -20.81 -0.82
CA ASP A 93 6.03 -20.45 -1.97
C ASP A 93 5.75 -18.93 -2.03
N ARG A 94 6.81 -18.15 -2.26
CA ARG A 94 6.74 -16.69 -2.33
C ARG A 94 5.90 -16.19 -3.51
N ASP A 95 5.94 -16.87 -4.65
CA ASP A 95 5.22 -16.43 -5.85
C ASP A 95 3.71 -16.51 -5.63
N SER A 96 3.22 -17.57 -4.97
CA SER A 96 1.82 -17.67 -4.57
C SER A 96 1.43 -16.61 -3.53
N ALA A 97 2.30 -16.30 -2.55
CA ALA A 97 2.02 -15.25 -1.57
C ALA A 97 1.87 -13.86 -2.23
N ILE A 98 2.76 -13.53 -3.17
CA ILE A 98 2.69 -12.27 -3.93
C ILE A 98 1.43 -12.25 -4.80
N LYS A 99 1.12 -13.36 -5.49
CA LYS A 99 -0.08 -13.46 -6.32
C LYS A 99 -1.35 -13.25 -5.49
N LEU A 100 -1.47 -13.92 -4.35
CA LEU A 100 -2.59 -13.79 -3.42
C LEU A 100 -2.80 -12.33 -3.00
N LEU A 101 -1.74 -11.66 -2.54
CA LEU A 101 -1.81 -10.25 -2.14
C LEU A 101 -2.32 -9.36 -3.28
N ARG A 102 -1.78 -9.54 -4.49
CA ARG A 102 -2.16 -8.76 -5.67
C ARG A 102 -3.61 -9.00 -6.07
N GLU A 103 -4.09 -10.24 -6.04
CA GLU A 103 -5.48 -10.57 -6.35
C GLU A 103 -6.46 -9.97 -5.33
N ARG A 104 -6.06 -9.85 -4.07
CA ARG A 104 -6.90 -9.32 -2.99
C ARG A 104 -6.90 -7.80 -2.92
N THR A 105 -5.80 -7.15 -3.28
CA THR A 105 -5.62 -5.70 -3.07
C THR A 105 -5.52 -4.89 -4.36
N ASP A 106 -5.12 -5.50 -5.46
CA ASP A 106 -4.67 -4.86 -6.71
C ASP A 106 -3.34 -4.08 -6.58
N ILE A 107 -2.52 -4.35 -5.55
CA ILE A 107 -1.16 -3.81 -5.49
C ILE A 107 -0.32 -4.28 -6.70
N ASP A 108 0.65 -3.48 -7.09
CA ASP A 108 1.56 -3.84 -8.17
C ASP A 108 2.53 -4.98 -7.75
N LEU A 109 3.29 -5.48 -8.73
CA LEU A 109 4.22 -6.57 -8.49
C LEU A 109 5.37 -6.17 -7.54
N ALA A 110 5.88 -4.95 -7.66
CA ALA A 110 6.99 -4.48 -6.86
C ALA A 110 6.59 -4.32 -5.38
N GLY A 111 5.47 -3.65 -5.12
CA GLY A 111 4.90 -3.51 -3.78
C GLY A 111 4.53 -4.87 -3.18
N GLY A 112 3.96 -5.77 -3.98
CA GLY A 112 3.68 -7.14 -3.56
C GLY A 112 4.95 -7.90 -3.15
N TYR A 113 6.02 -7.79 -3.93
CA TYR A 113 7.32 -8.37 -3.59
C TYR A 113 7.90 -7.81 -2.29
N HIS A 114 7.90 -6.48 -2.13
CA HIS A 114 8.45 -5.85 -0.93
C HIS A 114 7.67 -6.18 0.34
N LEU A 115 6.34 -6.25 0.28
CA LEU A 115 5.52 -6.69 1.42
C LEU A 115 5.78 -8.17 1.76
N ALA A 116 5.95 -9.03 0.76
CA ALA A 116 6.32 -10.42 1.00
C ALA A 116 7.71 -10.56 1.65
N MET A 117 8.69 -9.75 1.21
CA MET A 117 10.03 -9.73 1.81
C MET A 117 10.03 -9.17 3.24
N GLU A 118 9.25 -8.11 3.50
CA GLU A 118 9.07 -7.55 4.84
C GLU A 118 8.46 -8.58 5.79
N LEU A 119 7.44 -9.32 5.32
CA LEU A 119 6.80 -10.38 6.09
C LEU A 119 7.76 -11.57 6.32
N SER A 120 8.55 -11.95 5.31
CA SER A 120 9.49 -13.07 5.44
C SER A 120 10.65 -12.77 6.37
N GLY A 121 11.16 -11.53 6.37
CA GLY A 121 12.24 -11.11 7.25
C GLY A 121 11.91 -11.22 8.74
N GLN A 122 10.63 -11.32 9.10
CA GLN A 122 10.20 -11.58 10.48
C GLN A 122 10.40 -13.04 10.93
N PHE A 123 10.58 -13.97 9.99
CA PHE A 123 10.88 -15.38 10.29
C PHE A 123 12.38 -15.60 10.50
N ASP A 124 13.24 -14.89 9.76
CA ASP A 124 14.70 -15.05 9.85
C ASP A 124 15.30 -14.51 11.17
N GLY A 125 14.53 -13.70 11.90
CA GLY A 125 14.91 -13.16 13.21
C GLY A 125 14.44 -13.96 14.42
N ARG A 126 13.88 -15.17 14.23
CA ARG A 126 13.35 -16.04 15.30
C ARG A 126 14.17 -17.30 15.50
#